data_AF-A0A351FFC4-F1
#
_entry.id   AF-A0A351FFC4-F1
#
_cell.length_a   1.000
_cell.length_b   1.000
_cell.length_c   1.000
_cell.angle_alpha   90.00
_cell.angle_beta   90.00
_cell.angle_gamma   90.00
#
_symmetry.space_group_name_H-M   'P 1'
#
loop_
_entity.id
_entity.type
_entity.pdbx_description
1 polymer ?
#
loop_
_entity_poly.entity_id
_entity_poly.type
_entity_poly.pdbx_seq_one_letter_code
_entity_poly.pdbx_strand_id
1 'polypeptide(L)'
;MGADLQLTGLASGFDWAPVVDQLIELERIPQKRLESEKQDNEEKMSDLTLLKSQLDTLNSAGKALQNDDLFKARKITYDADSLNGLSASAEAGALTGEFIVSVFSKGTRTEMSSKNRVPDGLGAGLSTSSALKDLPLQTPITKGTYTIAGKTLSIDSLDITLAEVMVSINAVVSGVAGVNPEGDGSGITFELSADNNRIIVDGGEQSSSSALTNVPILGSPTDTSNFLQSLKLLNRQTATRHANLESGS
;
A
#
# COMPACT_ATOMS: atom_id res chain seq x y z
N MET A 1 23.44 -5.61 52.06
CA MET A 1 24.24 -4.65 52.86
C MET A 1 23.77 -4.76 54.30
N GLY A 2 24.69 -5.10 55.22
CA GLY A 2 24.51 -5.07 56.69
C GLY A 2 23.62 -6.19 57.24
N ALA A 3 24.01 -7.01 58.21
CA ALA A 3 24.96 -6.78 59.28
C ALA A 3 25.91 -7.96 59.47
N ASP A 4 27.20 -7.65 59.35
CA ASP A 4 28.28 -8.39 59.99
C ASP A 4 28.10 -8.26 61.51
N LEU A 5 27.57 -9.30 62.15
CA LEU A 5 27.53 -9.43 63.62
C LEU A 5 28.63 -10.41 64.04
N GLN A 6 29.87 -10.05 63.73
CA GLN A 6 31.03 -10.50 64.50
C GLN A 6 31.02 -9.79 65.85
N LEU A 7 30.25 -10.31 66.82
CA LEU A 7 30.48 -10.04 68.23
C LEU A 7 31.16 -11.28 68.84
N THR A 8 32.48 -11.21 68.80
CA THR A 8 33.43 -12.12 69.44
C THR A 8 33.27 -12.12 70.96
N GLY A 9 33.33 -13.31 71.58
CA GLY A 9 33.84 -13.46 72.95
C GLY A 9 32.96 -14.17 73.98
N LEU A 10 33.47 -14.84 75.01
CA LEU A 10 34.82 -15.20 75.46
C LEU A 10 34.57 -16.10 76.70
N ALA A 11 34.57 -17.43 76.58
CA ALA A 11 34.70 -18.34 77.74
C ALA A 11 34.88 -19.83 77.40
N SER A 12 34.50 -20.28 76.20
CA SER A 12 34.59 -21.71 75.84
C SER A 12 34.96 -21.83 74.36
N GLY A 13 36.02 -22.58 74.04
CA GLY A 13 36.51 -22.82 72.67
C GLY A 13 35.57 -23.71 71.86
N PHE A 14 34.28 -23.40 71.85
CA PHE A 14 33.25 -24.14 71.15
C PHE A 14 32.86 -23.35 69.88
N ASP A 15 33.19 -23.93 68.74
CA ASP A 15 32.82 -23.40 67.43
C ASP A 15 31.31 -23.63 67.21
N TRP A 16 30.53 -22.56 67.22
CA TRP A 16 29.07 -22.62 67.05
C TRP A 16 28.64 -22.61 65.59
N ALA A 17 29.53 -22.28 64.64
CA ALA A 17 29.20 -22.28 63.21
C ALA A 17 28.69 -23.66 62.74
N PRO A 18 29.35 -24.80 63.09
CA PRO A 18 28.85 -26.13 62.75
C PRO A 18 27.46 -26.44 63.32
N VAL A 19 27.12 -25.93 64.50
CA VAL A 19 25.82 -26.18 65.15
C VAL A 19 24.71 -25.35 64.51
N VAL A 20 25.01 -24.09 64.17
CA VAL A 20 24.09 -23.22 63.44
C VAL A 20 23.84 -23.76 62.03
N ASP A 21 24.89 -24.23 61.35
CA ASP A 21 24.77 -24.86 60.04
C ASP A 21 23.89 -26.12 60.09
N GLN A 22 24.04 -26.96 61.12
CA GLN A 22 23.17 -28.13 61.34
C GLN A 22 21.70 -27.75 61.60
N LEU A 23 21.43 -26.67 62.33
CA LEU A 23 20.08 -26.16 62.58
C LEU A 23 19.44 -25.58 61.32
N ILE A 24 20.19 -24.79 60.55
CA ILE A 24 19.74 -24.27 59.24
C ILE A 24 19.47 -25.43 58.28
N GLU A 25 20.30 -26.47 58.29
CA GLU A 25 20.08 -27.66 57.47
C GLU A 25 18.83 -28.44 57.89
N LEU A 26 18.55 -28.55 59.19
CA LEU A 26 17.33 -29.16 59.72
C LEU A 26 16.08 -28.36 59.31
N GLU A 27 16.14 -27.03 59.38
CA GLU A 27 15.06 -26.14 58.95
C GLU A 27 14.83 -26.18 57.43
N ARG A 28 15.85 -26.54 56.64
CA ARG A 28 15.76 -26.73 55.18
C ARG A 28 15.16 -28.08 54.77
N ILE A 29 15.00 -29.05 55.65
CA ILE A 29 14.34 -30.34 55.33
C ILE A 29 12.97 -30.17 54.66
N PRO A 30 12.02 -29.38 55.20
CA PRO A 30 10.74 -29.15 54.53
C PRO A 30 10.89 -28.49 53.17
N GLN A 31 11.86 -27.59 52.99
CA GLN A 31 12.14 -26.97 51.68
C GLN A 31 12.64 -28.01 50.67
N LYS A 32 13.62 -28.83 51.04
CA LYS A 32 14.12 -29.94 50.21
C LYS A 32 13.00 -30.93 49.86
N ARG A 33 12.08 -31.22 50.80
CA ARG A 33 10.90 -32.07 50.54
C ARG A 33 9.96 -31.45 49.51
N LEU A 34 9.65 -30.16 49.64
CA LEU A 34 8.80 -29.44 48.67
C LEU A 34 9.48 -29.34 47.29
N GLU A 35 10.80 -29.17 47.23
CA GLU A 35 11.56 -29.20 45.97
C GLU A 35 11.48 -30.58 45.29
N SER A 36 11.62 -31.66 46.06
CA SER A 36 11.43 -33.03 45.54
C SER A 36 10.00 -33.27 45.07
N GLU A 37 8.99 -32.87 45.86
CA GLU A 37 7.57 -33.01 45.48
C GLU A 37 7.25 -32.17 44.23
N LYS A 38 7.87 -30.99 44.08
CA LYS A 38 7.75 -30.17 42.87
C LYS A 38 8.34 -30.90 41.67
N GLN A 39 9.55 -31.44 41.78
CA GLN A 39 10.19 -32.19 40.70
C GLN A 39 9.33 -33.40 40.28
N ASP A 40 8.86 -34.19 41.23
CA ASP A 40 7.99 -35.35 40.96
C ASP A 40 6.70 -34.94 40.24
N ASN A 41 6.12 -33.78 40.60
CA ASN A 41 4.92 -33.26 39.96
C ASN A 41 5.21 -32.69 38.56
N GLU A 42 6.36 -32.08 38.33
CA GLU A 42 6.81 -31.63 37.00
C GLU A 42 7.04 -32.82 36.05
N GLU A 43 7.66 -33.90 36.54
CA GLU A 43 7.82 -35.15 35.79
C GLU A 43 6.46 -35.76 35.43
N LYS A 44 5.54 -35.90 36.40
CA LYS A 44 4.16 -36.36 36.14
C LYS A 44 3.44 -35.47 35.13
N MET A 45 3.60 -34.16 35.21
CA MET A 45 2.98 -33.22 34.27
C MET A 45 3.53 -33.40 32.86
N SER A 46 4.84 -33.62 32.72
CA SER A 46 5.49 -33.93 31.44
C SER A 46 4.93 -35.23 30.84
N ASP A 47 4.86 -36.29 31.63
CA ASP A 47 4.33 -37.59 31.18
C ASP A 47 2.86 -37.51 30.77
N LEU A 48 2.03 -36.80 31.54
CA LEU A 48 0.62 -36.57 31.21
C LEU A 48 0.46 -35.71 29.95
N THR A 49 1.35 -34.74 29.72
CA THR A 49 1.35 -33.91 28.51
C THR A 49 1.70 -34.75 27.28
N LEU A 50 2.70 -35.64 27.40
CA LEU A 50 3.06 -36.58 26.35
C LEU A 50 1.89 -37.54 26.03
N LEU A 51 1.26 -38.12 27.06
CA LEU A 51 0.11 -39.00 26.89
C LEU A 51 -1.06 -38.26 26.21
N LYS A 52 -1.33 -37.02 26.62
CA LYS A 52 -2.36 -36.19 25.99
C LYS A 52 -2.07 -35.98 24.51
N SER A 53 -0.84 -35.63 24.15
CA SER A 53 -0.44 -35.44 22.74
C SER A 53 -0.61 -36.71 21.91
N GLN A 54 -0.22 -37.86 22.46
CA GLN A 54 -0.41 -39.15 21.79
C GLN A 54 -1.90 -39.50 21.61
N LEU A 55 -2.73 -39.24 22.62
CA LEU A 55 -4.17 -39.47 22.56
C LEU A 55 -4.86 -38.53 21.57
N ASP A 56 -4.46 -37.25 21.53
CA ASP A 56 -4.97 -36.27 20.58
C ASP A 56 -4.58 -36.66 19.13
N THR A 57 -3.37 -37.22 18.94
CA THR A 57 -2.93 -37.78 17.65
C THR A 57 -3.77 -39.00 17.26
N LEU A 58 -3.98 -39.95 18.18
CA LEU A 58 -4.80 -41.13 17.93
C LEU A 58 -6.25 -40.77 17.62
N ASN A 59 -6.84 -39.84 18.37
CA ASN A 59 -8.19 -39.34 18.14
C ASN A 59 -8.31 -38.67 16.77
N SER A 60 -7.32 -37.88 16.37
CA SER A 60 -7.29 -37.23 15.06
C SER A 60 -7.19 -38.26 13.93
N ALA A 61 -6.35 -39.28 14.08
CA ALA A 61 -6.27 -40.39 13.13
C ALA A 61 -7.60 -41.16 13.06
N GLY A 62 -8.21 -41.45 14.21
CA GLY A 62 -9.52 -42.12 14.29
C GLY A 62 -10.62 -41.35 13.56
N LYS A 63 -10.69 -40.02 13.75
CA LYS A 63 -11.64 -39.15 13.02
C LYS A 63 -11.38 -39.13 11.53
N ALA A 64 -10.12 -39.12 11.10
CA ALA A 64 -9.77 -39.19 9.69
C ALA A 64 -10.23 -40.51 9.04
N LEU A 65 -10.08 -41.64 9.73
CA LEU A 65 -10.55 -42.95 9.25
C LEU A 65 -12.08 -43.10 9.27
N GLN A 66 -12.78 -42.36 10.14
CA GLN A 66 -14.24 -42.35 10.20
C GLN A 66 -14.89 -41.53 9.06
N ASN A 67 -14.10 -40.82 8.25
CA ASN A 67 -14.64 -40.04 7.15
C ASN A 67 -15.12 -40.97 6.01
N ASP A 68 -16.42 -40.98 5.75
CA ASP A 68 -17.06 -41.77 4.69
C ASP A 68 -16.53 -41.41 3.29
N ASP A 69 -16.10 -40.16 3.09
CA ASP A 69 -15.51 -39.70 1.83
C ASP A 69 -14.23 -40.47 1.48
N LEU A 70 -13.50 -40.99 2.48
CA LEU A 70 -12.31 -41.81 2.27
C LEU A 70 -12.65 -43.07 1.47
N PHE A 71 -13.78 -43.71 1.76
CA PHE A 71 -14.21 -44.95 1.12
C PHE A 71 -14.94 -44.72 -0.20
N LYS A 72 -15.43 -43.50 -0.41
CA LYS A 72 -16.07 -43.06 -1.65
C LYS A 72 -15.14 -42.27 -2.56
N ALA A 73 -13.88 -42.10 -2.18
CA ALA A 73 -12.88 -41.36 -2.92
C ALA A 73 -12.76 -41.87 -4.36
N ARG A 74 -12.49 -40.94 -5.27
CA ARG A 74 -12.38 -41.20 -6.70
C ARG A 74 -11.05 -40.66 -7.20
N LYS A 75 -10.39 -41.45 -8.04
CA LYS A 75 -9.17 -41.05 -8.75
C LYS A 75 -9.50 -40.88 -10.22
N ILE A 76 -9.10 -39.75 -10.78
CA ILE A 76 -9.20 -39.50 -12.22
C ILE A 76 -7.89 -39.94 -12.87
N THR A 77 -8.01 -40.63 -13.99
CA THR A 77 -6.91 -40.95 -14.90
C THR A 77 -7.21 -40.37 -16.26
N TYR A 78 -6.19 -39.94 -16.97
CA TYR A 78 -6.27 -39.32 -18.28
C TYR A 78 -5.00 -39.67 -19.07
N ASP A 79 -5.08 -39.67 -20.40
CA ASP A 79 -3.90 -39.82 -21.23
C ASP A 79 -3.05 -38.54 -21.20
N ALA A 80 -1.72 -38.70 -21.31
CA ALA A 80 -0.77 -37.59 -21.16
C ALA A 80 -1.06 -36.40 -22.09
N ASP A 81 -1.61 -36.66 -23.27
CA ASP A 81 -1.93 -35.63 -24.28
C ASP A 81 -3.33 -35.01 -24.12
N SER A 82 -4.17 -35.55 -23.20
CA SER A 82 -5.59 -35.17 -23.10
C SER A 82 -5.86 -33.91 -22.26
N LEU A 83 -4.92 -33.50 -21.40
CA LEU A 83 -5.12 -32.38 -20.46
C LEU A 83 -4.51 -31.05 -20.92
N ASN A 84 -4.51 -30.75 -22.22
CA ASN A 84 -3.91 -29.53 -22.77
C ASN A 84 -4.53 -28.23 -22.18
N GLY A 85 -4.04 -27.80 -21.01
CA GLY A 85 -4.58 -26.69 -20.22
C GLY A 85 -5.88 -27.02 -19.45
N LEU A 86 -6.18 -28.30 -19.20
CA LEU A 86 -7.35 -28.75 -18.44
C LEU A 86 -6.91 -29.41 -17.13
N SER A 87 -7.68 -29.22 -16.07
CA SER A 87 -7.57 -29.97 -14.82
C SER A 87 -8.91 -30.60 -14.48
N ALA A 88 -8.88 -31.77 -13.88
CA ALA A 88 -10.07 -32.47 -13.43
C ALA A 88 -9.85 -32.98 -12.00
N SER A 89 -10.89 -32.83 -11.17
CA SER A 89 -10.95 -33.36 -9.80
C SER A 89 -12.28 -34.07 -9.61
N ALA A 90 -12.27 -35.18 -8.88
CA ALA A 90 -13.48 -35.91 -8.54
C ALA A 90 -13.68 -35.85 -7.02
N GLU A 91 -14.88 -35.45 -6.61
CA GLU A 91 -15.29 -35.53 -5.21
C GLU A 91 -15.67 -36.97 -4.83
N ALA A 92 -15.74 -37.23 -3.52
CA ALA A 92 -16.18 -38.51 -3.01
C ALA A 92 -17.61 -38.81 -3.46
N GLY A 93 -17.83 -40.00 -4.01
CA GLY A 93 -19.14 -40.40 -4.54
C GLY A 93 -19.44 -39.90 -5.95
N ALA A 94 -18.50 -39.24 -6.63
CA ALA A 94 -18.66 -38.92 -8.05
C ALA A 94 -18.89 -40.19 -8.90
N LEU A 95 -19.67 -40.02 -9.97
CA LEU A 95 -20.02 -41.07 -10.93
C LEU A 95 -18.75 -41.66 -11.55
N THR A 96 -18.66 -42.99 -11.54
CA THR A 96 -17.55 -43.74 -12.16
C THR A 96 -17.87 -44.02 -13.62
N GLY A 97 -16.97 -43.65 -14.52
CA GLY A 97 -17.10 -43.91 -15.94
C GLY A 97 -16.02 -43.21 -16.75
N GLU A 98 -16.00 -43.49 -18.05
CA GLU A 98 -15.18 -42.77 -19.01
C GLU A 98 -15.95 -41.55 -19.54
N PHE A 99 -15.31 -40.39 -19.50
CA PHE A 99 -15.89 -39.13 -19.93
C PHE A 99 -15.03 -38.51 -21.04
N ILE A 100 -15.64 -38.26 -22.20
CA ILE A 100 -15.00 -37.58 -23.32
C ILE A 100 -15.42 -36.12 -23.29
N VAL A 101 -14.46 -35.22 -23.12
CA VAL A 101 -14.69 -33.76 -23.03
C VAL A 101 -14.01 -33.07 -24.21
N SER A 102 -14.77 -32.26 -24.95
CA SER A 102 -14.25 -31.44 -26.05
C SER A 102 -14.49 -29.96 -25.78
N VAL A 103 -13.42 -29.15 -25.82
CA VAL A 103 -13.49 -27.71 -25.54
C VAL A 103 -13.57 -26.94 -26.85
N PHE A 104 -14.69 -26.27 -27.09
CA PHE A 104 -14.90 -25.44 -28.28
C PHE A 104 -14.44 -23.99 -28.10
N SER A 105 -14.69 -23.42 -26.93
CA SER A 105 -14.31 -22.03 -26.61
C SER A 105 -14.11 -21.85 -25.11
N LYS A 106 -13.14 -21.01 -24.71
CA LYS A 106 -12.96 -20.60 -23.32
C LYS A 106 -14.01 -19.54 -22.95
N GLY A 107 -14.56 -19.62 -21.75
CA GLY A 107 -15.39 -18.54 -21.20
C GLY A 107 -14.55 -17.26 -21.13
N THR A 108 -14.98 -16.20 -21.83
CA THR A 108 -14.32 -14.91 -21.80
C THR A 108 -15.04 -13.96 -20.84
N ARG A 109 -14.27 -13.09 -20.19
CA ARG A 109 -14.83 -11.96 -19.44
C ARG A 109 -15.07 -10.82 -20.43
N THR A 110 -16.25 -10.20 -20.37
CA THR A 110 -16.50 -8.96 -21.10
C THR A 110 -15.72 -7.82 -20.45
N GLU A 111 -14.79 -7.22 -21.19
CA GLU A 111 -14.13 -5.98 -20.80
C GLU A 111 -14.56 -4.86 -21.75
N MET A 112 -15.08 -3.78 -21.18
CA MET A 112 -15.35 -2.53 -21.90
C MET A 112 -14.26 -1.54 -21.50
N SER A 113 -13.20 -1.44 -22.30
CA SER A 113 -12.19 -0.39 -22.15
C SER A 113 -12.19 0.54 -23.35
N SER A 114 -12.07 1.84 -23.09
CA SER A 114 -11.75 2.80 -24.14
C SER A 114 -10.26 2.65 -24.41
N LYS A 115 -9.89 2.16 -25.60
CA LYS A 115 -8.53 1.76 -26.02
C LYS A 115 -7.43 2.82 -25.80
N ASN A 116 -7.81 4.07 -25.53
CA ASN A 116 -6.90 5.20 -25.37
C ASN A 116 -6.93 5.85 -23.97
N ARG A 117 -7.53 5.23 -22.95
CA ARG A 117 -7.58 5.83 -21.61
C ARG A 117 -6.34 5.45 -20.81
N VAL A 118 -5.40 6.38 -20.69
CA VAL A 118 -4.34 6.35 -19.67
C VAL A 118 -5.01 6.65 -18.32
N PRO A 119 -4.88 5.78 -17.28
CA PRO A 119 -5.34 6.10 -15.94
C PRO A 119 -4.81 7.48 -15.52
N ASP A 120 -5.69 8.33 -14.98
CA ASP A 120 -5.42 9.73 -14.61
C ASP A 120 -4.96 10.68 -15.73
N GLY A 121 -4.96 10.25 -16.99
CA GLY A 121 -4.67 11.11 -18.15
C GLY A 121 -5.84 12.02 -18.53
N LEU A 122 -5.54 13.01 -19.38
CA LEU A 122 -6.53 13.94 -19.94
C LEU A 122 -7.33 13.37 -21.12
N GLY A 123 -7.01 12.16 -21.58
CA GLY A 123 -7.65 11.49 -22.71
C GLY A 123 -6.65 10.62 -23.47
N ALA A 124 -6.83 10.52 -24.79
CA ALA A 124 -5.75 10.05 -25.67
C ALA A 124 -4.57 11.04 -25.58
N GLY A 125 -3.35 10.65 -25.98
CA GLY A 125 -2.16 11.51 -25.87
C GLY A 125 -2.41 12.91 -26.45
N LEU A 126 -2.23 13.96 -25.64
CA LEU A 126 -2.35 15.34 -26.09
C LEU A 126 -1.10 15.72 -26.89
N SER A 127 -1.30 16.45 -27.98
CA SER A 127 -0.24 17.11 -28.73
C SER A 127 -0.36 18.62 -28.55
N THR A 128 0.76 19.27 -28.22
CA THR A 128 0.80 20.73 -28.06
C THR A 128 0.58 21.46 -29.39
N SER A 129 0.79 20.80 -30.52
CA SER A 129 0.61 21.36 -31.87
C SER A 129 -0.81 21.25 -32.41
N SER A 130 -1.72 20.56 -31.72
CA SER A 130 -3.12 20.45 -32.15
C SER A 130 -3.93 21.67 -31.68
N ALA A 131 -4.88 22.11 -32.52
CA ALA A 131 -5.83 23.17 -32.15
C ALA A 131 -6.70 22.73 -30.96
N LEU A 132 -7.11 23.67 -30.12
CA LEU A 132 -7.93 23.40 -28.92
C LEU A 132 -9.22 22.63 -29.24
N LYS A 133 -9.83 22.90 -30.40
CA LYS A 133 -11.04 22.19 -30.87
C LYS A 133 -10.82 20.72 -31.23
N ASP A 134 -9.59 20.36 -31.60
CA ASP A 134 -9.23 19.03 -32.10
C ASP A 134 -8.53 18.18 -31.02
N LEU A 135 -8.38 18.71 -29.80
CA LEU A 135 -7.79 17.97 -28.70
C LEU A 135 -8.68 16.77 -28.31
N PRO A 136 -8.11 15.58 -28.07
CA PRO A 136 -8.85 14.37 -27.74
C PRO A 136 -9.29 14.33 -26.27
N LEU A 137 -10.00 15.38 -25.83
CA LEU A 137 -10.51 15.55 -24.46
C LEU A 137 -11.90 14.93 -24.29
N GLN A 138 -12.24 14.56 -23.05
CA GLN A 138 -13.58 14.07 -22.70
C GLN A 138 -14.66 15.14 -22.89
N THR A 139 -14.30 16.42 -22.69
CA THR A 139 -15.20 17.55 -22.86
C THR A 139 -14.49 18.59 -23.73
N PRO A 140 -15.10 19.03 -24.84
CA PRO A 140 -14.47 20.01 -25.72
C PRO A 140 -14.33 21.35 -25.00
N ILE A 141 -13.27 22.09 -25.34
CA ILE A 141 -13.00 23.41 -24.75
C ILE A 141 -13.96 24.45 -25.35
N THR A 142 -14.52 25.30 -24.51
CA THR A 142 -15.37 26.43 -24.88
C THR A 142 -14.59 27.74 -24.84
N LYS A 143 -14.97 28.66 -25.73
CA LYS A 143 -14.50 30.05 -25.70
C LYS A 143 -14.97 30.74 -24.43
N GLY A 144 -14.27 31.80 -24.04
CA GLY A 144 -14.59 32.61 -22.87
C GLY A 144 -13.37 32.86 -22.01
N THR A 145 -13.61 33.35 -20.80
CA THR A 145 -12.57 33.73 -19.86
C THR A 145 -12.30 32.64 -18.82
N TYR A 146 -11.06 32.57 -18.36
CA TYR A 146 -10.62 31.74 -17.23
C TYR A 146 -9.65 32.53 -16.35
N THR A 147 -9.60 32.22 -15.06
CA THR A 147 -8.82 33.01 -14.10
C THR A 147 -7.67 32.20 -13.49
N ILE A 148 -6.49 32.80 -13.37
CA ILE A 148 -5.30 32.25 -12.69
C ILE A 148 -4.82 33.28 -11.68
N ALA A 149 -4.80 32.93 -10.39
CA ALA A 149 -4.42 33.81 -9.27
C ALA A 149 -5.09 35.19 -9.32
N GLY A 150 -6.36 35.26 -9.73
CA GLY A 150 -7.09 36.53 -9.84
C GLY A 150 -6.84 37.32 -11.14
N LYS A 151 -5.88 36.91 -11.98
CA LYS A 151 -5.71 37.45 -13.34
C LYS A 151 -6.66 36.73 -14.31
N THR A 152 -7.51 37.50 -14.99
CA THR A 152 -8.40 36.97 -16.02
C THR A 152 -7.66 36.86 -17.36
N LEU A 153 -7.75 35.68 -17.98
CA LEU A 153 -7.26 35.38 -19.33
C LEU A 153 -8.44 34.94 -20.22
N SER A 154 -8.28 34.99 -21.54
CA SER A 154 -9.35 34.66 -22.50
C SER A 154 -8.91 33.62 -23.52
N ILE A 155 -9.89 32.82 -23.97
CA ILE A 155 -9.81 31.97 -25.15
C ILE A 155 -10.80 32.52 -26.17
N ASP A 156 -10.30 33.36 -27.08
CA ASP A 156 -11.11 34.04 -28.09
C ASP A 156 -11.34 33.15 -29.34
N SER A 157 -10.40 32.23 -29.59
CA SER A 157 -10.47 31.26 -30.70
C SER A 157 -10.13 29.85 -30.21
N LEU A 158 -10.79 28.85 -30.80
CA LEU A 158 -10.48 27.43 -30.59
C LEU A 158 -9.53 26.87 -31.66
N ASP A 159 -9.16 27.69 -32.64
CA ASP A 159 -8.21 27.32 -33.69
C ASP A 159 -6.75 27.47 -33.24
N ILE A 160 -6.51 28.18 -32.12
CA ILE A 160 -5.20 28.25 -31.50
C ILE A 160 -4.82 26.89 -30.91
N THR A 161 -3.53 26.64 -30.86
CA THR A 161 -2.94 25.40 -30.34
C THR A 161 -2.77 25.46 -28.82
N LEU A 162 -2.67 24.29 -28.19
CA LEU A 162 -2.35 24.21 -26.76
C LEU A 162 -0.98 24.83 -26.44
N ALA A 163 -0.01 24.73 -27.36
CA ALA A 163 1.29 25.38 -27.26
C ALA A 163 1.14 26.91 -27.13
N GLU A 164 0.34 27.54 -28.00
CA GLU A 164 0.13 28.99 -27.99
C GLU A 164 -0.53 29.46 -26.70
N VAL A 165 -1.50 28.69 -26.18
CA VAL A 165 -2.09 28.98 -24.87
C VAL A 165 -1.05 28.89 -23.75
N MET A 166 -0.23 27.83 -23.71
CA MET A 166 0.81 27.70 -22.69
C MET A 166 1.87 28.80 -22.79
N VAL A 167 2.27 29.20 -24.01
CA VAL A 167 3.19 30.34 -24.22
C VAL A 167 2.58 31.63 -23.70
N SER A 168 1.27 31.85 -23.92
CA SER A 168 0.59 33.05 -23.41
C SER A 168 0.50 33.10 -21.88
N ILE A 169 0.34 31.94 -21.24
CA ILE A 169 0.31 31.81 -19.76
C ILE A 169 1.73 32.00 -19.20
N ASN A 170 2.73 31.34 -19.81
CA ASN A 170 4.12 31.32 -19.36
C ASN A 170 4.94 32.53 -19.84
N ALA A 171 4.30 33.52 -20.47
CA ALA A 171 4.98 34.70 -20.98
C ALA A 171 5.75 35.41 -19.86
N VAL A 172 6.98 35.84 -20.16
CA VAL A 172 7.80 36.57 -19.21
C VAL A 172 7.31 38.02 -19.15
N VAL A 173 6.82 38.43 -17.98
CA VAL A 173 6.37 39.81 -17.73
C VAL A 173 7.19 40.35 -16.56
N SER A 174 7.82 41.51 -16.76
CA SER A 174 8.65 42.16 -15.72
C SER A 174 9.75 41.27 -15.14
N GLY A 175 10.32 40.36 -15.96
CA GLY A 175 11.39 39.46 -15.57
C GLY A 175 10.95 38.17 -14.86
N VAL A 176 9.65 37.93 -14.73
CA VAL A 176 9.09 36.70 -14.13
C VAL A 176 8.33 35.92 -15.20
N ALA A 177 8.66 34.63 -15.37
CA ALA A 177 7.92 33.73 -16.25
C ALA A 177 6.57 33.35 -15.61
N GLY A 178 5.48 33.46 -16.36
CA GLY A 178 4.16 33.03 -15.88
C GLY A 178 3.27 34.14 -15.34
N VAL A 179 2.13 33.74 -14.81
CA VAL A 179 1.15 34.67 -14.22
C VAL A 179 1.58 35.03 -12.80
N ASN A 180 2.05 36.27 -12.61
CA ASN A 180 2.37 36.84 -11.30
C ASN A 180 1.59 38.15 -11.05
N PRO A 181 0.34 38.07 -10.53
CA PRO A 181 -0.43 39.25 -10.16
C PRO A 181 0.02 39.86 -8.82
N GLU A 182 0.68 39.09 -7.95
CA GLU A 182 1.12 39.52 -6.61
C GLU A 182 2.43 40.33 -6.65
N GLY A 183 3.20 40.23 -7.74
CA GLY A 183 4.45 40.98 -7.94
C GLY A 183 5.60 40.52 -7.05
N ASP A 184 5.55 39.29 -6.54
CA ASP A 184 6.48 38.73 -5.55
C ASP A 184 7.72 38.02 -6.14
N GLY A 185 7.85 38.01 -7.47
CA GLY A 185 8.93 37.30 -8.16
C GLY A 185 8.64 35.82 -8.49
N SER A 186 7.54 35.25 -8.00
CA SER A 186 7.11 33.87 -8.28
C SER A 186 5.95 33.84 -9.28
N GLY A 187 6.15 33.25 -10.45
CA GLY A 187 5.12 33.17 -11.48
C GLY A 187 4.50 31.78 -11.59
N ILE A 188 3.19 31.74 -11.81
CA ILE A 188 2.48 30.48 -12.06
C ILE A 188 2.67 30.09 -13.52
N THR A 189 3.25 28.91 -13.76
CA THR A 189 3.53 28.39 -15.11
C THR A 189 2.88 27.02 -15.34
N PHE A 190 2.59 26.72 -16.60
CA PHE A 190 1.90 25.51 -17.05
C PHE A 190 2.83 24.68 -17.95
N GLU A 191 2.89 23.38 -17.74
CA GLU A 191 3.70 22.44 -18.53
C GLU A 191 2.87 21.19 -18.89
N LEU A 192 3.04 20.65 -20.10
CA LEU A 192 2.50 19.33 -20.46
C LEU A 192 3.53 18.24 -20.17
N SER A 193 3.20 17.28 -19.29
CA SER A 193 3.97 16.03 -19.18
C SER A 193 3.52 15.06 -20.26
N ALA A 194 4.39 14.84 -21.26
CA ALA A 194 4.15 13.90 -22.35
C ALA A 194 4.02 12.45 -21.85
N ASP A 195 4.79 12.06 -20.84
CA ASP A 195 4.82 10.69 -20.31
C ASP A 195 3.52 10.29 -19.59
N ASN A 196 2.91 11.25 -18.89
CA ASN A 196 1.71 11.01 -18.09
C ASN A 196 0.44 11.59 -18.71
N ASN A 197 0.56 12.33 -19.81
CA ASN A 197 -0.52 13.03 -20.49
C ASN A 197 -1.34 13.93 -19.53
N ARG A 198 -0.65 14.75 -18.73
CA ARG A 198 -1.24 15.67 -17.74
C ARG A 198 -0.61 17.07 -17.85
N ILE A 199 -1.40 18.07 -17.50
CA ILE A 199 -0.90 19.44 -17.33
C ILE A 199 -0.42 19.60 -15.88
N ILE A 200 0.82 20.02 -15.72
CA ILE A 200 1.42 20.44 -14.46
C ILE A 200 1.27 21.94 -14.35
N VAL A 201 0.87 22.39 -13.16
CA VAL A 201 0.85 23.80 -12.79
C VAL A 201 1.92 23.98 -11.73
N ASP A 202 2.96 24.74 -12.05
CA ASP A 202 3.98 25.15 -11.10
C ASP A 202 3.54 26.47 -10.45
N GLY A 203 3.60 26.51 -9.12
CA GLY A 203 3.26 27.70 -8.35
C GLY A 203 4.42 28.67 -8.16
N GLY A 204 5.62 28.35 -8.63
CA GLY A 204 6.81 29.21 -8.52
C GLY A 204 7.44 29.26 -7.12
N GLU A 205 6.96 28.45 -6.18
CA GLU A 205 7.50 28.38 -4.81
C GLU A 205 8.83 27.60 -4.81
N GLN A 206 9.92 28.27 -4.40
CA GLN A 206 11.28 27.73 -4.43
C GLN A 206 11.67 26.98 -3.13
N SER A 207 10.80 26.96 -2.11
CA SER A 207 11.13 26.41 -0.79
C SER A 207 11.07 24.88 -0.70
N SER A 208 12.17 24.26 -0.32
CA SER A 208 12.30 22.82 -0.02
C SER A 208 11.81 22.43 1.39
N SER A 209 11.33 23.38 2.21
CA SER A 209 11.04 23.15 3.63
C SER A 209 9.64 23.53 4.11
N SER A 210 8.78 24.12 3.26
CA SER A 210 7.38 24.42 3.61
C SER A 210 6.42 23.59 2.77
N ALA A 211 5.69 22.72 3.44
CA ALA A 211 4.68 21.86 2.84
C ALA A 211 3.57 22.71 2.19
N LEU A 212 3.51 22.76 0.85
CA LEU A 212 2.30 23.00 0.03
C LEU A 212 1.34 24.13 0.49
N THR A 213 1.79 25.15 1.22
CA THR A 213 0.86 26.08 1.89
C THR A 213 0.11 26.98 0.93
N ASN A 214 0.69 27.28 -0.24
CA ASN A 214 0.06 28.10 -1.26
C ASN A 214 -0.08 27.33 -2.57
N VAL A 215 -1.19 26.63 -2.73
CA VAL A 215 -1.56 26.05 -4.02
C VAL A 215 -2.13 27.18 -4.91
N PRO A 216 -1.64 27.36 -6.16
CA PRO A 216 -2.13 28.41 -7.04
C PRO A 216 -3.66 28.43 -7.17
N ILE A 217 -4.30 29.57 -6.92
CA ILE A 217 -5.76 29.66 -7.07
C ILE A 217 -6.08 29.64 -8.57
N LEU A 218 -6.84 28.64 -9.01
CA LEU A 218 -7.28 28.51 -10.40
C LEU A 218 -8.80 28.56 -10.43
N GLY A 219 -9.33 29.34 -11.37
CA GLY A 219 -10.76 29.51 -11.56
C GLY A 219 -11.37 30.66 -10.77
N SER A 220 -12.45 31.20 -11.30
CA SER A 220 -13.36 32.15 -10.65
C SER A 220 -14.81 31.75 -10.95
N PRO A 221 -15.79 32.04 -10.06
CA PRO A 221 -17.21 31.91 -10.38
C PRO A 221 -17.67 32.72 -11.60
N THR A 222 -16.89 33.71 -12.02
CA THR A 222 -17.15 34.55 -13.20
C THR A 222 -16.54 33.99 -14.50
N ASP A 223 -15.85 32.85 -14.44
CA ASP A 223 -15.24 32.24 -15.61
C ASP A 223 -16.30 31.67 -16.55
N THR A 224 -16.16 31.95 -17.85
CA THR A 224 -17.11 31.54 -18.90
C THR A 224 -16.54 30.46 -19.81
N SER A 225 -15.22 30.25 -19.82
CA SER A 225 -14.58 29.11 -20.48
C SER A 225 -14.49 27.91 -19.54
N ASN A 226 -14.72 26.71 -20.08
CA ASN A 226 -14.50 25.47 -19.37
C ASN A 226 -13.04 24.97 -19.43
N PHE A 227 -12.08 25.77 -19.94
CA PHE A 227 -10.69 25.36 -20.17
C PHE A 227 -10.04 24.63 -18.99
N LEU A 228 -10.06 25.26 -17.80
CA LEU A 228 -9.47 24.69 -16.58
C LEU A 228 -10.16 23.37 -16.16
N GLN A 229 -11.47 23.27 -16.39
CA GLN A 229 -12.25 22.07 -16.08
C GLN A 229 -11.97 20.95 -17.09
N SER A 230 -11.92 21.25 -18.38
CA SER A 230 -11.65 20.30 -19.47
C SER A 230 -10.24 19.70 -19.37
N LEU A 231 -9.27 20.49 -18.86
CA LEU A 231 -7.93 20.03 -18.52
C LEU A 231 -7.80 19.44 -17.10
N LYS A 232 -8.91 19.26 -16.38
CA LYS A 232 -8.96 18.71 -15.02
C LYS A 232 -8.09 19.43 -13.98
N LEU A 233 -7.83 20.71 -14.18
CA LEU A 233 -6.95 21.53 -13.31
C LEU A 233 -7.64 22.00 -12.02
N LEU A 234 -8.97 21.91 -11.96
CA LEU A 234 -9.75 22.24 -10.77
C LEU A 234 -9.74 21.12 -9.71
N ASN A 235 -9.53 19.86 -10.11
CA ASN A 235 -9.43 18.69 -9.22
C ASN A 235 -8.01 18.11 -9.22
N ARG A 236 -7.02 18.96 -8.90
CA ARG A 236 -5.59 18.63 -8.98
C ARG A 236 -5.07 17.93 -7.72
N GLN A 237 -4.03 17.13 -7.89
CA GLN A 237 -3.22 16.59 -6.80
C GLN A 237 -1.91 17.39 -6.71
N THR A 238 -1.50 17.74 -5.50
CA THR A 238 -0.23 18.41 -5.24
C THR A 238 0.90 17.39 -5.16
N ALA A 239 2.00 17.65 -5.85
CA ALA A 239 3.21 16.83 -5.79
C ALA A 239 4.45 17.73 -5.74
N THR A 240 5.49 17.29 -5.05
CA THR A 240 6.81 17.92 -5.11
C THR A 240 7.55 17.39 -6.33
N ARG A 241 8.11 18.29 -7.13
CA ARG A 241 9.00 17.95 -8.24
C ARG A 241 10.27 18.78 -8.10
N HIS A 242 11.38 18.27 -8.61
CA HIS A 242 12.54 19.12 -8.83
C HIS A 242 12.13 20.18 -9.84
N ALA A 243 12.19 21.46 -9.45
CA ALA A 243 12.08 22.55 -10.40
C ALA A 243 13.09 22.26 -11.52
N ASN A 244 12.57 22.20 -12.75
CA ASN A 244 13.36 22.35 -13.95
C ASN A 244 14.05 23.71 -13.83
N LEU A 245 15.27 23.68 -13.27
CA LEU A 245 16.17 24.82 -13.15
C LEU A 245 16.06 25.60 -14.46
N GLU A 246 15.52 26.83 -14.41
CA GLU A 246 15.53 27.71 -15.56
C GLU A 246 16.97 27.76 -16.06
N SER A 247 17.22 27.14 -17.20
CA SER A 247 18.52 27.21 -17.88
C SER A 247 18.64 28.60 -18.49
N GLY A 248 18.86 29.59 -17.62
CA GLY A 248 19.15 30.97 -17.95
C GLY A 248 20.41 31.41 -17.21
N SER A 249 21.56 30.88 -17.63
CA SER A 249 22.86 31.56 -17.54
C SER A 249 23.25 31.98 -18.95
#